data_AF-A0A075B1C9-F1
#
_entry.id   AF-A0A075B1C9-F1
#
_cell.length_a   1.000
_cell.length_b   1.000
_cell.length_c   1.000
_cell.angle_alpha   90.00
_cell.angle_beta   90.00
_cell.angle_gamma   90.00
#
_symmetry.space_group_name_H-M   'P 1'
#
loop_
_entity.id
_entity.type
_entity.pdbx_description
1 polymer ?
#
loop_
_entity_poly.entity_id
_entity_poly.type
_entity_poly.pdbx_seq_one_letter_code
_entity_poly.pdbx_strand_id
1 'polypeptide(L)'
;MNSGLLLNLMFSNHENHDIPIAGHLIFKTFQQISERFYWDRMGRDVKFWIRSCKSCVAKKALDAKRNGLLKPILVSKPHEIVGLNFYGPLPKTKTGY
;
A
#
# COMPACT_ATOMS: atom_id res chain seq x y z
N MET A 1 24.30 12.42 18.12
CA MET A 1 23.98 11.31 17.20
C MET A 1 24.82 11.48 15.96
N ASN A 2 25.69 10.52 15.65
CA ASN A 2 26.80 10.66 14.71
C ASN A 2 26.32 10.72 13.25
N SER A 3 26.71 11.78 12.55
CA SER A 3 26.36 12.08 11.15
C SER A 3 26.76 10.97 10.15
N GLY A 4 27.71 10.10 10.52
CA GLY A 4 28.18 8.98 9.68
C GLY A 4 27.29 7.74 9.67
N LEU A 5 26.42 7.53 10.67
CA LEU A 5 25.50 6.38 10.69
C LEU A 5 24.35 6.55 9.69
N LEU A 6 23.93 7.79 9.43
CA LEU A 6 22.84 8.09 8.50
C LEU A 6 23.21 7.76 7.04
N LEU A 7 24.45 7.98 6.62
CA LEU A 7 24.88 7.67 5.25
C LEU A 7 24.91 6.14 5.01
N ASN A 8 25.50 5.37 5.92
CA ASN A 8 25.62 3.92 5.77
C ASN A 8 24.27 3.19 5.80
N LEU A 9 23.32 3.71 6.59
CA LEU A 9 21.96 3.17 6.64
C LEU A 9 21.17 3.44 5.37
N MET A 10 21.36 4.58 4.71
CA MET A 10 20.63 4.92 3.50
C MET A 10 21.01 4.02 2.31
N PHE A 11 22.30 3.72 2.13
CA PHE A 11 22.78 2.83 1.06
C PHE A 11 22.37 1.37 1.28
N SER A 12 22.56 0.83 2.49
CA SER A 12 22.21 -0.56 2.80
C SER A 12 20.70 -0.81 2.73
N ASN A 13 19.89 0.18 3.13
CA ASN A 13 18.44 0.06 3.03
C ASN A 13 17.98 0.03 1.56
N HIS A 14 18.53 0.87 0.69
CA HIS A 14 18.17 0.87 -0.74
C HIS A 14 18.56 -0.46 -1.42
N GLU A 15 19.76 -0.98 -1.14
CA GLU A 15 20.23 -2.27 -1.68
C GLU A 15 19.39 -3.45 -1.20
N ASN A 16 18.95 -3.46 0.06
CA ASN A 16 18.24 -4.60 0.63
C ASN A 16 16.71 -4.55 0.48
N HIS A 17 16.17 -3.48 -0.11
CA HIS A 17 14.72 -3.29 -0.18
C HIS A 17 14.21 -2.62 -1.45
N ASP A 18 14.93 -1.65 -2.03
CA ASP A 18 14.49 -0.92 -3.23
C ASP A 18 14.98 -1.52 -4.54
N ILE A 19 15.89 -2.51 -4.51
CA ILE A 19 16.24 -3.27 -5.71
C ILE A 19 15.05 -4.15 -6.15
N PRO A 20 14.79 -4.30 -7.47
CA PRO A 20 13.63 -5.06 -7.97
C PRO A 20 13.51 -6.49 -7.41
N ILE A 21 14.65 -7.15 -7.18
CA ILE A 21 14.71 -8.52 -6.67
C ILE A 21 14.48 -8.65 -5.15
N ALA A 22 14.61 -7.57 -4.38
CA ALA A 22 14.42 -7.60 -2.92
C ALA A 22 12.93 -7.63 -2.53
N GLY A 23 12.04 -7.26 -3.46
CA GLY A 23 10.60 -7.41 -3.32
C GLY A 23 9.97 -6.59 -2.19
N HIS A 24 10.68 -5.61 -1.63
CA HIS A 24 10.23 -4.81 -0.48
C HIS A 24 9.83 -5.65 0.75
N LEU A 25 10.55 -6.75 1.01
CA LEU A 25 10.22 -7.70 2.07
C LEU A 25 10.72 -7.25 3.45
N ILE A 26 9.82 -6.73 4.28
CA ILE A 26 10.14 -6.10 5.57
C ILE A 26 11.06 -6.94 6.47
N PHE A 27 10.70 -8.20 6.71
CA PHE A 27 11.47 -9.09 7.57
C PHE A 27 12.83 -9.47 6.98
N LYS A 28 12.88 -9.69 5.66
CA LYS A 28 14.11 -10.07 4.95
C LYS A 28 15.09 -8.90 4.87
N THR A 29 14.59 -7.68 4.69
CA THR A 29 15.39 -6.46 4.76
C THR A 29 16.00 -6.30 6.16
N PHE A 30 15.21 -6.47 7.22
CA PHE A 30 15.72 -6.42 8.60
C PHE A 30 16.79 -7.50 8.86
N GLN A 31 16.56 -8.73 8.44
CA GLN A 31 17.51 -9.83 8.62
C GLN A 31 18.85 -9.54 7.94
N GLN A 32 18.84 -9.17 6.66
CA GLN A 32 20.08 -8.87 5.91
C GLN A 32 20.87 -7.70 6.50
N ILE A 33 20.18 -6.67 7.00
CA ILE A 33 20.82 -5.56 7.70
C ILE A 33 21.43 -6.06 9.02
N SER A 34 20.72 -6.88 9.77
CA SER A 34 21.18 -7.41 11.07
C SER A 34 22.36 -8.37 10.98
N GLU A 35 22.59 -8.99 9.81
CA GLU A 35 23.75 -9.84 9.56
C GLU A 35 25.06 -9.04 9.47
N ARG A 36 24.99 -7.74 9.19
CA ARG A 36 26.17 -6.88 8.93
C ARG A 36 26.28 -5.72 9.90
N PHE A 37 25.17 -5.28 10.48
CA PHE A 37 25.09 -4.06 11.28
C PHE A 37 24.25 -4.27 12.53
N TYR A 38 24.60 -3.53 13.58
CA TYR A 38 23.81 -3.45 14.80
C TYR A 38 23.92 -2.04 15.41
N TRP A 39 22.80 -1.51 15.89
CA TRP A 39 22.75 -0.29 16.69
C TRP A 39 21.52 -0.28 17.61
N ASP A 40 21.54 0.58 18.63
CA ASP A 40 20.40 0.74 19.53
C ASP A 40 19.14 1.14 18.75
N ARG A 41 18.02 0.45 19.01
CA ARG A 41 16.72 0.66 18.33
C ARG A 41 16.72 0.42 16.82
N MET A 42 17.68 -0.31 16.26
CA MET A 42 17.72 -0.69 14.83
C MET A 42 16.39 -1.16 14.26
N GLY A 43 15.67 -2.04 14.97
CA GLY A 43 14.37 -2.53 14.51
C GLY A 43 13.31 -1.44 14.38
N ARG A 44 13.36 -0.39 15.21
CA ARG A 44 12.47 0.77 15.11
C ARG A 44 12.80 1.59 13.88
N ASP A 45 14.08 1.85 13.66
CA ASP A 45 14.55 2.72 12.57
C ASP A 45 14.32 2.07 11.21
N VAL A 46 14.66 0.79 11.05
CA VAL A 46 14.41 0.02 9.82
C VAL A 46 12.90 -0.05 9.54
N LYS A 47 12.08 -0.31 10.57
CA LYS A 47 10.61 -0.32 10.42
C LYS A 47 10.06 1.06 10.02
N PHE A 48 10.60 2.14 10.58
CA PHE A 48 10.20 3.50 10.24
C PHE A 48 10.56 3.84 8.79
N TRP A 49 11.79 3.51 8.38
CA TRP A 49 12.26 3.71 7.02
C TRP A 49 11.39 2.94 6.00
N ILE A 50 11.13 1.65 6.23
CA ILE A 50 10.26 0.84 5.35
C ILE A 50 8.83 1.41 5.27
N ARG A 51 8.28 1.93 6.37
CA ARG A 51 6.97 2.61 6.38
C ARG A 51 6.96 3.92 5.61
N SER A 52 8.12 4.53 5.36
CA SER A 52 8.24 5.72 4.51
C SER A 52 8.36 5.38 3.01
N CYS A 53 8.57 4.11 2.63
CA CYS A 53 8.67 3.72 1.23
C CYS A 53 7.32 3.84 0.50
N LYS A 54 7.30 4.63 -0.58
CA LYS A 54 6.11 4.87 -1.40
C LYS A 54 5.52 3.60 -2.01
N SER A 55 6.37 2.67 -2.47
CA SER A 55 5.95 1.38 -3.04
C SER A 55 5.27 0.51 -1.98
N CYS A 56 5.85 0.44 -0.78
CA CYS A 56 5.28 -0.29 0.36
C CYS A 56 3.96 0.31 0.83
N VAL A 57 3.89 1.64 0.92
CA VAL A 57 2.68 2.36 1.34
C VAL A 57 1.56 2.20 0.33
N ALA A 58 1.84 2.33 -0.97
CA ALA A 58 0.83 2.18 -2.03
C ALA A 58 0.26 0.76 -2.10
N LYS A 59 1.07 -0.27 -1.81
CA LYS A 59 0.65 -1.68 -1.83
C LYS A 59 -0.03 -2.14 -0.54
N LYS A 60 0.26 -1.50 0.59
CA LYS A 60 -0.45 -1.79 1.83
C LYS A 60 -1.88 -1.28 1.68
N ALA A 61 -2.80 -2.22 1.48
CA ALA A 61 -4.22 -1.94 1.66
C ALA A 61 -4.38 -1.27 3.04
N LEU A 62 -4.82 -0.01 3.03
CA LEU A 62 -5.10 0.77 4.24
C LEU A 62 -6.22 0.06 4.99
N ASP A 63 -5.87 -0.87 5.88
CA ASP A 63 -6.77 -1.60 6.79
C ASP A 63 -8.21 -1.68 6.28
N ALA A 64 -8.39 -2.22 5.09
CA ALA A 64 -9.71 -2.51 4.59
C ALA A 64 -10.14 -3.78 5.33
N LYS A 65 -10.52 -3.62 6.61
CA LYS A 65 -11.59 -4.43 7.17
C LYS A 65 -12.64 -4.43 6.07
N ARG A 66 -12.78 -5.57 5.40
CA ARG A 66 -13.76 -5.73 4.34
C ARG A 66 -15.06 -5.26 4.97
N ASN A 67 -15.57 -4.11 4.51
CA ASN A 67 -16.92 -3.69 4.85
C ASN A 67 -17.75 -4.95 4.57
N GLY A 68 -18.38 -5.50 5.61
CA GLY A 68 -19.07 -6.78 5.50
C GLY A 68 -20.04 -6.77 4.33
N LEU A 69 -20.57 -7.93 3.96
CA LEU A 69 -21.51 -8.02 2.83
C LEU A 69 -22.60 -6.95 2.95
N LEU A 70 -22.81 -6.21 1.87
CA LEU A 70 -23.94 -5.29 1.76
C LEU A 70 -25.21 -6.10 1.98
N LYS A 71 -26.03 -5.68 2.94
CA LYS A 71 -27.35 -6.27 3.14
C LYS A 71 -28.30 -5.67 2.10
N PRO A 72 -29.11 -6.50 1.41
CA PRO A 72 -30.15 -6.00 0.53
C PRO A 72 -31.13 -5.10 1.29
N ILE A 73 -31.65 -4.07 0.61
CA ILE A 73 -32.76 -3.28 1.15
C ILE A 73 -34.05 -4.05 0.88
N LEU A 74 -34.76 -4.41 1.93
CA LEU A 74 -36.02 -5.15 1.82
C LEU A 74 -37.13 -4.19 1.34
N VAL A 75 -37.86 -4.63 0.32
CA VAL A 75 -39.06 -3.96 -0.22
C VAL A 75 -40.26 -4.90 -0.11
N SER A 76 -41.41 -4.34 0.22
CA SER A 76 -42.69 -5.02 0.43
C SER A 76 -43.67 -4.84 -0.73
N LYS A 77 -43.50 -3.81 -1.57
CA LYS A 77 -44.41 -3.47 -2.68
C LYS A 77 -43.64 -2.98 -3.92
N PRO A 78 -44.24 -3.08 -5.11
CA PRO A 78 -43.67 -2.48 -6.32
C PRO A 78 -43.41 -0.98 -6.16
N HIS A 79 -42.33 -0.50 -6.78
CA HIS A 79 -41.92 0.91 -6.86
C HIS A 79 -41.48 1.57 -5.54
N GLU A 80 -41.22 0.81 -4.48
CA GLU A 80 -40.70 1.36 -3.22
C GLU A 80 -39.24 1.85 -3.34
N ILE A 81 -38.44 1.26 -4.24
CA ILE A 81 -37.06 1.68 -4.52
C ILE A 81 -36.79 1.63 -6.02
N VAL A 82 -36.16 2.69 -6.55
CA VAL A 82 -35.69 2.78 -7.94
C VAL A 82 -34.17 3.00 -7.92
N GLY A 83 -33.41 2.06 -8.48
CA GLY A 83 -31.98 2.22 -8.72
C GLY A 83 -31.75 2.86 -10.08
N LEU A 84 -31.08 4.01 -10.11
CA LEU A 84 -30.65 4.66 -11.34
C LEU A 84 -29.14 4.54 -11.46
N ASN A 85 -28.66 4.11 -12.63
CA ASN A 85 -27.25 4.16 -12.97
C ASN A 85 -27.07 4.78 -14.36
N PHE A 86 -26.03 5.60 -14.50
CA PHE A 86 -25.64 6.15 -15.80
C PHE A 86 -24.57 5.27 -16.43
N TYR A 87 -24.72 4.99 -17.71
CA TYR A 87 -23.71 4.29 -18.50
C TYR A 87 -23.01 5.30 -19.43
N GLY A 88 -21.69 5.27 -19.48
CA GLY A 88 -20.94 6.11 -20.40
C GLY A 88 -19.41 6.04 -20.26
N PRO A 89 -18.69 6.62 -21.22
CA PRO A 89 -19.20 7.31 -22.40
C PRO A 89 -19.75 6.34 -23.45
N LEU A 90 -20.90 6.67 -24.03
CA LEU A 90 -21.48 5.88 -25.13
C LEU A 90 -20.82 6.28 -26.47
N PRO A 91 -20.73 5.35 -27.44
CA PRO A 91 -20.17 5.64 -28.75
C PRO A 91 -20.96 6.70 -29.50
N LYS A 92 -20.26 7.45 -30.36
CA LYS A 92 -20.89 8.51 -31.13
C LYS A 92 -21.87 7.98 -32.17
N THR A 93 -23.15 8.36 -32.11
CA THR A 93 -24.11 8.09 -33.18
C THR A 93 -24.17 9.25 -34.18
N LYS A 94 -24.65 8.98 -35.40
CA LYS A 94 -24.67 9.98 -36.48
C LYS A 94 -25.62 11.15 -36.21
N THR A 95 -26.57 11.01 -35.29
CA THR A 95 -27.65 11.97 -35.03
C THR A 95 -27.71 12.45 -33.58
N GLY A 96 -26.75 12.05 -32.74
CA GLY A 96 -26.71 12.35 -31.31
C GLY A 96 -25.59 11.56 -30.64
N TYR A 97 -25.15 12.01 -29.45
CA TYR A 97 -23.85 11.69 -28.82
C TYR A 97 -22.98 10.73 -29.57
#